data_AF-A0A518U5M8-F1
#
_entry.id   AF-A0A518U5M8-F1
#
_cell.length_a   1.000
_cell.length_b   1.000
_cell.length_c   1.000
_cell.angle_alpha   90.00
_cell.angle_beta   90.00
_cell.angle_gamma   90.00
#
_symmetry.space_group_name_H-M   'P 1'
#
loop_
_entity.id
_entity.type
_entity.pdbx_description
1 polymer ?
#
loop_
_entity_poly.entity_id
_entity_poly.type
_entity_poly.pdbx_seq_one_letter_code
_entity_poly.pdbx_strand_id
1 'polypeptide(L)'
;MGSRPPRKPASSISIGDLAAQITDPVTDRMILSTYASRFTINTMRRAYRLFGGDLTLFLVFGEIAQYNIARALRALNFQDTPEPAHWKELMRTLQQQKVAPCNALSISEATGIPRETVRRKVKELEERGWLYREGARSLTLSPAAVEQLSATDGEIMEDFRETARVIRLLEDAFASQEKQRGSRRENVGGAAEPGPGRAAKP
;
A
#
# COMPACT_ATOMS: atom_id res chain seq x y z
N MET A 1 -0.70 56.46 -17.96
CA MET A 1 -0.26 55.06 -18.15
C MET A 1 0.81 54.76 -17.11
N GLY A 2 0.44 54.08 -16.02
CA GLY A 2 1.39 53.70 -14.95
C GLY A 2 1.64 52.20 -15.01
N SER A 3 2.81 51.80 -15.50
CA SER A 3 3.19 50.40 -15.64
C SER A 3 3.51 49.80 -14.26
N ARG A 4 2.69 48.83 -13.84
CA ARG A 4 2.87 48.06 -12.61
C ARG A 4 4.06 47.11 -12.77
N PRO A 5 4.99 46.98 -11.81
CA PRO A 5 6.13 46.07 -11.95
C PRO A 5 5.66 44.61 -11.92
N PRO A 6 6.39 43.68 -12.56
CA PRO A 6 6.01 42.28 -12.60
C PRO A 6 6.05 41.69 -11.18
N ARG A 7 4.94 41.06 -10.76
CA ARG A 7 4.90 40.25 -9.54
C ARG A 7 5.90 39.10 -9.72
N LYS A 8 6.92 39.04 -8.85
CA LYS A 8 7.80 37.87 -8.74
C LYS A 8 6.92 36.62 -8.55
N PRO A 9 7.19 35.51 -9.26
CA PRO A 9 6.47 34.27 -9.00
C PRO A 9 6.71 33.88 -7.53
N ALA A 10 5.62 33.53 -6.83
CA ALA A 10 5.71 32.99 -5.49
C ALA A 10 6.67 31.79 -5.54
N SER A 11 7.77 31.88 -4.80
CA SER A 11 8.76 30.81 -4.68
C SER A 11 8.03 29.50 -4.36
N SER A 12 8.13 28.52 -5.25
CA SER A 12 7.66 27.17 -5.00
C SER A 12 8.44 26.64 -3.80
N ILE A 13 7.79 26.62 -2.63
CA ILE A 13 8.38 26.06 -1.41
C ILE A 13 8.65 24.58 -1.71
N SER A 14 9.91 24.18 -1.66
CA SER A 14 10.27 22.77 -1.80
C SER A 14 9.65 21.99 -0.65
N ILE A 15 9.24 20.74 -0.89
CA ILE A 15 8.77 19.84 0.17
C ILE A 15 9.81 19.76 1.31
N GLY A 16 11.11 19.85 0.96
CA GLY A 16 12.20 19.92 1.94
C GLY A 16 12.18 21.18 2.81
N ASP A 17 11.80 22.34 2.25
CA ASP A 17 11.75 23.61 2.99
C ASP A 17 10.53 23.69 3.91
N LEU A 18 9.40 23.09 3.49
CA LEU A 18 8.18 23.00 4.30
C LEU A 18 8.37 22.03 5.47
N ALA A 19 9.02 20.89 5.24
CA ALA A 19 9.38 19.92 6.27
C ALA A 19 10.38 20.51 7.28
N ALA A 20 11.34 21.32 6.84
CA ALA A 20 12.28 22.00 7.74
C ALA A 20 11.60 23.04 8.64
N GLN A 21 10.50 23.66 8.19
CA GLN A 21 9.77 24.69 8.95
C GLN A 21 8.74 24.12 9.94
N ILE A 22 8.22 22.92 9.68
CA ILE A 22 7.16 22.31 10.50
C ILE A 22 7.71 20.99 11.09
N THR A 23 8.60 21.12 12.07
CA THR A 23 9.30 19.98 12.68
C THR A 23 8.63 19.57 13.99
N ASP A 24 7.46 18.94 13.87
CA ASP A 24 6.78 18.23 14.95
C ASP A 24 6.50 16.78 14.50
N PRO A 25 6.69 15.74 15.35
CA PRO A 25 6.47 14.34 14.99
C PRO A 25 5.08 14.03 14.40
N VAL A 26 4.07 14.85 14.70
CA VAL A 26 2.74 14.74 14.08
C VAL A 26 2.80 15.08 12.58
N THR A 27 3.64 16.05 12.20
CA THR A 27 3.82 16.48 10.81
C THR A 27 4.58 15.43 9.99
N ASP A 28 5.64 14.83 10.53
CA ASP A 28 6.38 13.76 9.86
C ASP A 28 5.45 12.57 9.58
N ARG A 29 4.67 12.15 10.58
CA ARG A 29 3.64 11.11 10.43
C ARG A 29 2.59 11.50 9.38
N MET A 30 2.17 12.76 9.34
CA MET A 30 1.22 13.26 8.36
C MET A 30 1.79 13.16 6.93
N ILE A 31 3.06 13.54 6.73
CA ILE A 31 3.74 13.45 5.44
C ILE A 31 3.80 11.98 4.98
N LEU A 32 4.30 11.07 5.82
CA LEU A 32 4.38 9.64 5.49
C LEU A 32 2.99 9.05 5.16
N SER A 33 1.99 9.39 5.97
CA SER A 33 0.60 8.94 5.75
C SER A 33 0.02 9.44 4.44
N THR A 34 0.44 10.62 3.96
CA THR A 34 -0.01 11.20 2.69
C THR A 34 0.48 10.37 1.50
N TYR A 35 1.74 9.92 1.52
CA TYR A 35 2.28 9.05 0.48
C TYR A 35 1.62 7.67 0.48
N ALA A 36 1.48 7.05 1.66
CA ALA A 36 0.77 5.78 1.79
C ALA A 36 -0.68 5.89 1.29
N SER A 37 -1.40 6.95 1.70
CA SER A 37 -2.79 7.19 1.28
C SER A 37 -2.91 7.41 -0.22
N ARG A 38 -1.95 8.12 -0.85
CA ARG A 38 -1.95 8.34 -2.30
C ARG A 38 -1.86 7.01 -3.06
N PHE A 39 -0.97 6.12 -2.64
CA PHE A 39 -0.89 4.76 -3.20
C PHE A 39 -2.23 4.02 -3.03
N THR A 40 -2.76 3.95 -1.81
CA THR A 40 -4.01 3.25 -1.52
C THR A 40 -5.17 3.77 -2.37
N ILE A 41 -5.35 5.10 -2.45
CA ILE A 41 -6.44 5.70 -3.21
C ILE A 41 -6.27 5.42 -4.71
N ASN A 42 -5.05 5.48 -5.25
CA ASN A 42 -4.81 5.17 -6.66
C ASN A 42 -5.16 3.71 -6.97
N THR A 43 -4.75 2.77 -6.12
CA THR A 43 -5.10 1.35 -6.25
C THR A 43 -6.62 1.15 -6.20
N MET A 44 -7.31 1.81 -5.26
CA MET A 44 -8.78 1.75 -5.17
C MET A 44 -9.46 2.35 -6.41
N ARG A 45 -8.93 3.43 -7.00
CA ARG A 45 -9.49 3.99 -8.26
C ARG A 45 -9.28 3.04 -9.44
N ARG A 46 -8.15 2.33 -9.51
CA ARG A 46 -7.91 1.30 -10.54
C ARG A 46 -8.92 0.15 -10.40
N ALA A 47 -9.07 -0.37 -9.18
CA ALA A 47 -10.07 -1.39 -8.88
C ALA A 47 -11.49 -0.93 -9.19
N TYR A 48 -11.85 0.30 -8.81
CA TYR A 48 -13.16 0.89 -9.11
C TYR A 48 -13.45 0.85 -10.62
N ARG A 49 -12.49 1.24 -11.47
CA ARG A 49 -12.65 1.20 -12.93
C ARG A 49 -12.77 -0.23 -13.45
N LEU A 50 -11.89 -1.13 -13.01
CA LEU A 50 -11.86 -2.53 -13.47
C LEU A 50 -13.17 -3.26 -13.15
N PHE A 51 -13.80 -2.95 -12.01
CA PHE A 51 -15.02 -3.58 -11.55
C PHE A 51 -16.30 -2.81 -11.91
N GLY A 52 -16.21 -1.77 -12.75
CA GLY A 52 -17.38 -1.00 -13.20
C GLY A 52 -18.04 -0.18 -12.09
N GLY A 53 -17.26 0.25 -11.11
CA GLY A 53 -17.70 1.05 -9.97
C GLY A 53 -18.12 0.26 -8.74
N ASP A 54 -18.00 -1.06 -8.77
CA ASP A 54 -18.43 -1.93 -7.67
C ASP A 54 -17.24 -2.41 -6.83
N LEU A 55 -16.89 -1.65 -5.78
CA LEU A 55 -15.81 -2.05 -4.87
C LEU A 55 -16.19 -3.26 -4.00
N THR A 56 -17.48 -3.52 -3.78
CA THR A 56 -17.91 -4.73 -3.06
C THR A 56 -17.60 -5.97 -3.89
N LEU A 57 -17.81 -5.92 -5.21
CA LEU A 57 -17.42 -6.96 -6.15
C LEU A 57 -15.91 -7.17 -6.15
N PHE A 58 -15.13 -6.08 -6.14
CA PHE A 58 -13.67 -6.15 -6.02
C PHE A 58 -13.23 -6.85 -4.73
N LEU A 59 -13.81 -6.49 -3.57
CA LEU A 59 -13.45 -7.11 -2.29
C LEU A 59 -13.77 -8.61 -2.27
N VAL A 60 -14.97 -9.00 -2.72
CA VAL A 60 -15.36 -10.42 -2.83
C VAL A 60 -14.42 -11.18 -3.76
N PHE A 61 -14.10 -10.59 -4.91
CA PHE A 61 -13.15 -11.18 -5.85
C PHE A 61 -11.75 -11.31 -5.25
N GLY A 62 -11.26 -10.27 -4.57
CA GLY A 62 -9.95 -10.22 -3.93
C GLY A 62 -9.75 -11.32 -2.91
N GLU A 63 -10.74 -11.57 -2.05
CA GLU A 63 -10.72 -12.69 -1.10
C GLU A 63 -10.63 -14.06 -1.77
N ILE A 64 -11.42 -14.26 -2.83
CA ILE A 64 -11.38 -15.50 -3.60
C ILE A 64 -10.02 -15.68 -4.27
N ALA A 65 -9.49 -14.60 -4.85
CA ALA A 65 -8.18 -14.59 -5.51
C ALA A 65 -7.06 -14.91 -4.52
N GLN A 66 -7.00 -14.21 -3.37
CA GLN A 66 -6.00 -14.45 -2.32
C GLN A 66 -6.07 -15.87 -1.80
N TYR A 67 -7.27 -16.41 -1.58
CA TYR A 67 -7.43 -17.81 -1.19
C TYR A 67 -6.84 -18.77 -2.22
N ASN A 68 -7.16 -18.53 -3.50
CA ASN A 68 -6.70 -19.34 -4.62
C ASN A 68 -5.17 -19.26 -4.78
N ILE A 69 -4.58 -18.08 -4.66
CA ILE A 69 -3.13 -17.84 -4.71
C ILE A 69 -2.43 -18.47 -3.49
N ALA A 70 -2.95 -18.29 -2.28
CA ALA A 70 -2.37 -18.92 -1.08
C ALA A 70 -2.43 -20.45 -1.14
N ARG A 71 -3.46 -21.02 -1.77
CA ARG A 71 -3.53 -22.44 -2.11
C ARG A 71 -2.44 -22.81 -3.15
N ALA A 72 -2.31 -21.99 -4.20
CA ALA A 72 -1.27 -22.13 -5.24
C ALA A 72 0.15 -22.21 -4.66
N LEU A 73 0.52 -21.23 -3.85
CA LEU A 73 1.86 -21.13 -3.26
C LEU A 73 2.18 -22.32 -2.34
N ARG A 74 1.21 -22.79 -1.54
CA ARG A 74 1.40 -23.93 -0.63
C ARG A 74 1.63 -25.25 -1.36
N ALA A 75 0.92 -25.49 -2.46
CA ALA A 75 1.10 -26.71 -3.26
C ALA A 75 2.46 -26.75 -3.97
N LEU A 76 3.05 -25.58 -4.17
CA LEU A 76 4.24 -25.38 -4.98
C LEU A 76 5.55 -25.43 -4.19
N ASN A 77 5.56 -25.28 -2.86
CA ASN A 77 6.81 -25.15 -2.08
C ASN A 77 7.79 -24.09 -2.67
N PHE A 78 7.29 -23.06 -3.37
CA PHE A 78 8.12 -22.32 -4.32
C PHE A 78 8.97 -21.21 -3.68
N GLN A 79 10.25 -21.21 -4.07
CA GLN A 79 11.22 -20.10 -3.95
C GLN A 79 11.28 -19.20 -5.21
N ASP A 80 10.53 -19.54 -6.26
CA ASP A 80 10.50 -18.85 -7.57
C ASP A 80 9.06 -18.43 -7.98
N THR A 81 8.93 -17.52 -8.94
CA THR A 81 7.60 -17.02 -9.39
C THR A 81 7.24 -17.69 -10.73
N PRO A 82 6.09 -18.38 -10.86
CA PRO A 82 5.73 -19.02 -12.13
C PRO A 82 5.31 -17.99 -13.19
N GLU A 83 5.89 -18.07 -14.40
CA GLU A 83 5.41 -17.36 -15.59
C GLU A 83 3.91 -17.62 -15.87
N PRO A 84 3.19 -16.73 -16.61
CA PRO A 84 1.77 -16.90 -16.92
C PRO A 84 1.41 -18.23 -17.58
N ALA A 85 2.33 -18.81 -18.38
CA ALA A 85 2.16 -20.15 -18.96
C ALA A 85 2.17 -21.27 -17.90
N HIS A 86 2.97 -21.10 -16.84
CA HIS A 86 2.97 -22.01 -15.68
C HIS A 86 1.74 -21.82 -14.80
N TRP A 87 1.03 -20.68 -14.88
CA TRP A 87 -0.20 -20.48 -14.12
C TRP A 87 -1.30 -21.47 -14.51
N LYS A 88 -1.44 -21.77 -15.81
CA LYS A 88 -2.40 -22.77 -16.29
C LYS A 88 -2.08 -24.16 -15.78
N GLU A 89 -0.81 -24.54 -15.79
CA GLU A 89 -0.34 -25.83 -15.27
C GLU A 89 -0.47 -25.90 -13.74
N LEU A 90 -0.13 -24.81 -13.04
CA LEU A 90 -0.30 -24.63 -11.61
C LEU A 90 -1.77 -24.80 -11.20
N MET A 91 -2.70 -24.12 -11.87
CA MET A 91 -4.13 -24.30 -11.61
C MET A 91 -4.55 -25.76 -11.79
N ARG A 92 -3.98 -26.45 -12.79
CA ARG A 92 -4.23 -27.89 -13.03
C ARG A 92 -3.68 -28.78 -11.92
N THR A 93 -2.48 -28.49 -11.40
CA THR A 93 -1.90 -29.20 -10.25
C THR A 93 -2.71 -28.94 -8.98
N LEU A 94 -3.20 -27.71 -8.78
CA LEU A 94 -4.04 -27.35 -7.64
C LEU A 94 -5.40 -28.02 -7.65
N GLN A 95 -6.00 -28.21 -8.81
CA GLN A 95 -7.24 -29.00 -8.96
C GLN A 95 -7.11 -30.41 -8.39
N GLN A 96 -5.91 -30.98 -8.41
CA GLN A 96 -5.64 -32.33 -7.93
C GLN A 96 -5.39 -32.37 -6.41
N GLN A 97 -4.95 -31.27 -5.81
CA GLN A 97 -4.77 -31.18 -4.36
C GLN A 97 -6.10 -30.83 -3.69
N LYS A 98 -6.70 -31.79 -2.97
CA LYS A 98 -7.95 -31.64 -2.20
C LYS A 98 -7.80 -30.67 -1.01
N VAL A 99 -7.60 -29.39 -1.28
CA VAL A 99 -7.60 -28.33 -0.28
C VAL A 99 -9.04 -27.86 -0.05
N ALA A 100 -9.34 -27.40 1.18
CA ALA A 100 -10.67 -26.96 1.57
C ALA A 100 -11.28 -25.93 0.58
N PRO A 101 -12.61 -25.85 0.46
CA PRO A 101 -13.23 -24.84 -0.40
C PRO A 101 -13.34 -23.48 0.29
N CYS A 102 -12.95 -22.40 -0.39
CA CYS A 102 -13.42 -21.05 -0.07
C CYS A 102 -14.88 -20.93 -0.48
N ASN A 103 -15.76 -20.74 0.49
CA ASN A 103 -17.20 -20.68 0.28
C ASN A 103 -17.75 -19.31 0.73
N ALA A 104 -18.98 -19.00 0.33
CA ALA A 104 -19.60 -17.70 0.61
C ALA A 104 -19.68 -17.34 2.11
N LEU A 105 -19.69 -18.33 3.03
CA LEU A 105 -19.60 -18.06 4.47
C LEU A 105 -18.24 -17.48 4.83
N SER A 106 -17.16 -18.14 4.43
CA SER A 106 -15.80 -17.74 4.76
C SER A 106 -15.48 -16.35 4.23
N ILE A 107 -15.96 -16.02 3.03
CA ILE A 107 -15.81 -14.68 2.45
C ILE A 107 -16.62 -13.65 3.24
N SER A 108 -17.84 -13.99 3.65
CA SER A 108 -18.69 -13.10 4.45
C SER A 108 -18.05 -12.80 5.82
N GLU A 109 -17.49 -13.82 6.46
CA GLU A 109 -16.77 -13.68 7.74
C GLU A 109 -15.50 -12.85 7.59
N ALA A 110 -14.71 -13.05 6.53
CA ALA A 110 -13.47 -12.31 6.29
C ALA A 110 -13.71 -10.83 5.95
N THR A 111 -14.75 -10.54 5.17
CA THR A 111 -15.03 -9.18 4.65
C THR A 111 -16.02 -8.39 5.51
N GLY A 112 -16.80 -9.05 6.36
CA GLY A 112 -17.97 -8.47 7.01
C GLY A 112 -19.15 -8.19 6.06
N ILE A 113 -19.06 -8.53 4.77
CA ILE A 113 -20.13 -8.34 3.80
C ILE A 113 -21.22 -9.38 4.05
N PRO A 114 -22.52 -9.01 4.03
CA PRO A 114 -23.61 -9.96 4.22
C PRO A 114 -23.54 -11.14 3.24
N ARG A 115 -23.80 -12.34 3.74
CA ARG A 115 -23.62 -13.60 3.00
C ARG A 115 -24.43 -13.65 1.70
N GLU A 116 -25.64 -13.09 1.69
CA GLU A 116 -26.46 -13.00 0.48
C GLU A 116 -25.85 -12.03 -0.55
N THR A 117 -25.25 -10.92 -0.10
CA THR A 117 -24.51 -10.00 -0.97
C THR A 117 -23.30 -10.70 -1.58
N VAL A 118 -22.53 -11.44 -0.78
CA VAL A 118 -21.41 -12.25 -1.28
C VAL A 118 -21.89 -13.24 -2.34
N ARG A 119 -22.97 -13.97 -2.08
CA ARG A 119 -23.53 -14.96 -3.03
C ARG A 119 -23.90 -14.31 -4.37
N ARG A 120 -24.58 -13.15 -4.33
CA ARG A 120 -24.91 -12.38 -5.54
C ARG A 120 -23.67 -11.92 -6.29
N LYS A 121 -22.63 -11.47 -5.57
CA LYS A 121 -21.36 -11.02 -6.16
C LYS A 121 -20.55 -12.15 -6.78
N VAL A 122 -20.53 -13.32 -6.14
CA VAL A 122 -19.95 -14.53 -6.74
C VAL A 122 -20.64 -14.86 -8.05
N LYS A 123 -21.98 -14.87 -8.10
CA LYS A 123 -22.73 -15.13 -9.34
C LYS A 123 -22.39 -14.13 -10.44
N GLU A 124 -22.28 -12.85 -10.09
CA GLU A 124 -21.88 -11.80 -11.03
C GLU A 124 -20.46 -12.02 -11.58
N LEU A 125 -19.51 -12.48 -10.75
CA LEU A 125 -18.16 -12.84 -11.19
C LEU A 125 -18.14 -14.09 -12.10
N GLU A 126 -19.03 -15.05 -11.84
CA GLU A 126 -19.24 -16.22 -12.72
C GLU A 126 -19.79 -15.79 -14.08
N GLU A 127 -20.78 -14.89 -14.10
CA GLU A 127 -21.36 -14.33 -15.33
C GLU A 127 -20.34 -13.50 -16.14
N ARG A 128 -19.38 -12.84 -15.46
CA ARG A 128 -18.23 -12.17 -16.11
C ARG A 128 -17.16 -13.14 -16.62
N GLY A 129 -17.30 -14.44 -16.35
CA GLY A 129 -16.31 -15.45 -16.69
C GLY A 129 -15.02 -15.33 -15.89
N TRP A 130 -15.04 -14.65 -14.75
CA TRP A 130 -13.87 -14.46 -13.89
C TRP A 130 -13.71 -15.55 -12.85
N LEU A 131 -14.81 -16.23 -12.53
CA LEU A 131 -14.84 -17.41 -11.68
C LEU A 131 -15.47 -18.58 -12.41
N TYR A 132 -15.04 -19.78 -12.05
CA TYR A 132 -15.77 -21.00 -12.37
C TYR A 132 -15.84 -21.90 -11.13
N ARG A 133 -16.90 -22.72 -11.06
CA ARG A 133 -17.08 -23.70 -9.99
C ARG A 133 -16.36 -24.99 -10.34
N GLU A 134 -15.52 -25.44 -9.42
CA GLU A 134 -14.96 -26.79 -9.41
C GLU A 134 -15.75 -27.64 -8.40
N GLY A 135 -16.70 -28.42 -8.92
CA GLY A 135 -17.62 -29.22 -8.11
C GLY A 135 -18.56 -28.37 -7.24
N ALA A 136 -19.12 -28.99 -6.20
CA ALA A 136 -20.20 -28.38 -5.43
C ALA A 136 -19.77 -27.18 -4.55
N ARG A 137 -18.47 -27.00 -4.27
CA ARG A 137 -18.02 -26.05 -3.23
C ARG A 137 -16.79 -25.20 -3.55
N SER A 138 -15.97 -25.48 -4.57
CA SER A 138 -14.75 -24.70 -4.82
C SER A 138 -14.98 -23.61 -5.88
N LEU A 139 -14.58 -22.38 -5.56
CA LEU A 139 -14.53 -21.25 -6.49
C LEU A 139 -13.09 -21.04 -6.93
N THR A 140 -12.86 -21.11 -8.25
CA THR A 140 -11.51 -20.97 -8.83
C THR A 140 -11.48 -19.84 -9.85
N LEU A 141 -10.36 -19.10 -9.88
CA LEU A 141 -10.13 -18.01 -10.83
C LEU A 141 -10.00 -18.55 -12.24
N SER A 142 -10.70 -17.94 -13.19
CA SER A 142 -10.50 -18.25 -14.61
C SER A 142 -9.13 -17.74 -15.11
N PRO A 143 -8.56 -18.33 -16.16
CA PRO A 143 -7.36 -17.79 -16.80
C PRO A 143 -7.52 -16.34 -17.25
N ALA A 144 -8.71 -15.96 -17.73
CA ALA A 144 -9.02 -14.59 -18.12
C ALA A 144 -8.95 -13.61 -16.93
N ALA A 145 -9.46 -14.01 -15.75
CA ALA A 145 -9.33 -13.18 -14.55
C ALA A 145 -7.86 -12.99 -14.15
N VAL A 146 -7.04 -14.04 -14.29
CA VAL A 146 -5.62 -13.99 -13.94
C VAL A 146 -4.84 -13.09 -14.90
N GLU A 147 -5.13 -13.17 -16.20
CA GLU A 147 -4.50 -12.31 -17.20
C GLU A 147 -4.83 -10.83 -16.95
N GLN A 148 -6.10 -10.53 -16.68
CA GLN A 148 -6.55 -9.18 -16.34
C GLN A 148 -5.90 -8.65 -15.05
N LEU A 149 -5.74 -9.51 -14.04
CA LEU A 149 -5.02 -9.17 -12.82
C LEU A 149 -3.55 -8.91 -13.11
N SER A 150 -2.86 -9.83 -13.78
CA SER A 150 -1.43 -9.76 -14.07
C SER A 150 -1.05 -8.49 -14.84
N ALA A 151 -1.90 -8.08 -15.79
CA ALA A 151 -1.72 -6.84 -16.54
C ALA A 151 -1.79 -5.59 -15.64
N THR A 152 -2.59 -5.64 -14.57
CA THR A 152 -2.74 -4.53 -13.61
C THR A 152 -1.71 -4.62 -12.47
N ASP A 153 -1.29 -5.83 -12.11
CA ASP A 153 -0.42 -6.12 -10.96
C ASP A 153 1.00 -5.56 -11.16
N GLY A 154 1.52 -5.57 -12.39
CA GLY A 154 2.84 -5.00 -12.72
C GLY A 154 2.94 -3.52 -12.36
N GLU A 155 1.97 -2.72 -12.81
CA GLU A 155 1.91 -1.28 -12.52
C GLU A 155 1.69 -1.01 -11.03
N ILE A 156 0.80 -1.77 -10.38
CA ILE A 156 0.54 -1.62 -8.94
C ILE A 156 1.79 -1.95 -8.12
N MET A 157 2.53 -2.99 -8.50
CA MET A 157 3.74 -3.39 -7.78
C MET A 157 4.87 -2.38 -7.97
N GLU A 158 4.99 -1.78 -9.14
CA GLU A 158 5.93 -0.68 -9.39
C GLU A 158 5.57 0.56 -8.57
N ASP A 159 4.29 0.99 -8.61
CA ASP A 159 3.76 2.09 -7.80
C ASP A 159 4.00 1.85 -6.29
N PHE A 160 3.82 0.61 -5.83
CA PHE A 160 4.09 0.21 -4.45
C PHE A 160 5.57 0.34 -4.08
N ARG A 161 6.47 -0.21 -4.92
CA ARG A 161 7.92 -0.16 -4.70
C ARG A 161 8.42 1.27 -4.63
N GLU A 162 7.94 2.12 -5.52
CA GLU A 162 8.31 3.54 -5.53
C GLU A 162 7.78 4.27 -4.30
N THR A 163 6.53 4.03 -3.92
CA THR A 163 5.95 4.61 -2.69
C THR A 163 6.76 4.18 -1.45
N ALA A 164 7.10 2.90 -1.34
CA ALA A 164 7.90 2.36 -0.24
C ALA A 164 9.34 2.91 -0.24
N ARG A 165 9.92 3.18 -1.41
CA ARG A 165 11.24 3.84 -1.53
C ARG A 165 11.17 5.26 -0.98
N VAL A 166 10.16 6.04 -1.39
CA VAL A 166 9.98 7.43 -0.93
C VAL A 166 9.73 7.50 0.58
N ILE A 167 8.86 6.64 1.11
CA ILE A 167 8.60 6.58 2.56
C ILE A 167 9.89 6.33 3.34
N ARG A 168 10.71 5.34 2.92
CA ARG A 168 11.99 5.05 3.59
C ARG A 168 12.96 6.23 3.56
N LEU A 169 13.09 6.92 2.42
CA LEU A 169 13.95 8.10 2.33
C LEU A 169 13.50 9.24 3.25
N LEU A 170 12.19 9.42 3.42
CA LEU A 170 11.64 10.41 4.33
C LEU A 170 11.90 10.02 5.78
N GLU A 171 11.70 8.74 6.15
CA GLU A 171 12.02 8.22 7.48
C GLU A 171 13.50 8.43 7.84
N ASP A 172 14.42 8.10 6.92
CA ASP A 172 15.86 8.31 7.11
C ASP A 172 16.22 9.80 7.27
N ALA A 173 15.56 10.67 6.49
CA ALA A 173 15.76 12.12 6.58
C ALA A 173 15.27 12.68 7.92
N PHE A 174 14.08 12.28 8.38
CA PHE A 174 13.53 12.70 9.68
C PHE A 174 14.43 12.23 10.83
N ALA A 175 14.85 10.96 10.83
CA ALA A 175 15.77 10.42 11.84
C ALA A 175 17.12 11.15 11.88
N SER A 176 17.63 11.57 10.72
CA SER A 176 18.88 12.35 10.61
C SER A 176 18.75 13.75 11.20
N GLN A 177 17.59 14.41 11.01
CA GLN A 177 17.31 15.73 11.59
C GLN A 177 17.16 15.67 13.12
N GLU A 178 16.56 14.62 13.67
CA GLU A 178 16.46 14.41 15.12
C GLU A 178 17.84 14.23 15.78
N LYS A 179 18.73 13.43 15.17
CA LYS A 179 20.10 13.22 15.70
C LYS A 179 20.92 14.52 15.71
N GLN A 180 20.83 15.32 14.65
CA GLN A 180 21.50 16.63 14.58
C GLN A 180 20.97 17.60 15.66
N ARG A 181 19.68 17.51 16.03
CA ARG A 181 19.07 18.29 17.11
C ARG A 181 19.55 17.87 18.50
N GLY A 182 19.64 16.57 18.78
CA GLY A 182 20.15 16.04 20.05
C GLY A 182 21.57 16.51 20.35
N SER A 183 22.46 16.36 19.36
CA SER A 183 23.86 16.81 19.48
C SER A 183 24.00 18.33 19.64
N ARG A 184 23.15 19.14 18.99
CA ARG A 184 23.16 20.61 19.14
C ARG A 184 22.64 21.07 20.51
N ARG A 185 21.70 20.35 21.13
CA ARG A 185 21.22 20.66 22.50
C ARG A 185 22.27 20.32 23.56
N GLU A 186 22.97 19.20 23.42
CA GLU A 186 24.06 18.82 24.33
C GLU A 186 25.23 19.82 24.29
N ASN A 187 25.59 20.32 23.10
CA ASN A 187 26.68 21.30 22.96
C ASN A 187 26.37 22.68 23.54
N VAL A 188 25.09 23.06 23.69
CA VAL A 188 24.70 24.36 24.27
C VAL A 188 24.57 24.28 25.80
N GLY A 189 24.34 23.09 26.37
CA GLY A 189 24.26 22.86 27.82
C GLY A 189 25.61 22.82 28.56
N GLY A 190 26.73 22.72 27.84
CA GLY A 190 28.08 22.62 28.43
C GLY A 190 28.80 23.96 28.68
N ALA A 191 28.20 25.09 28.32
CA ALA A 191 28.85 26.41 28.37
C ALA A 191 28.13 27.38 29.32
N ALA A 192 27.98 27.02 30.61
CA ALA A 192 27.62 27.98 31.65
C ALA A 192 27.98 27.49 33.06
N GLU A 193 29.25 27.62 33.46
CA GLU A 193 29.59 28.01 34.83
C GLU A 193 30.69 29.08 34.78
N PRO A 194 30.39 30.36 35.10
CA PRO A 194 31.42 31.34 35.39
C PRO A 194 31.93 31.09 36.82
N GLY A 195 33.21 30.73 36.95
CA GLY A 195 33.87 30.47 38.23
C GLY A 195 33.81 31.66 39.21
N PRO A 196 33.92 31.41 40.53
CA PRO A 196 33.63 32.41 41.54
C PRO A 196 34.64 33.56 41.50
N GLY A 197 34.08 34.78 41.41
CA GLY A 197 34.80 36.04 41.34
C GLY A 197 35.71 36.27 42.55
N ARG A 198 36.93 36.68 42.23
CA ARG A 198 38.00 37.03 43.16
C ARG A 198 37.60 38.27 43.97
N ALA A 199 37.45 38.12 45.29
CA ALA A 199 37.25 39.23 46.20
C ALA A 199 38.54 40.06 46.33
N ALA A 200 38.46 41.34 46.00
CA ALA A 200 39.43 42.36 46.41
C ALA A 200 38.90 43.03 47.69
N LYS A 201 39.73 43.05 48.73
CA LYS A 201 39.54 43.79 49.99
C LYS A 201 40.58 44.94 50.04
N PRO A 202 40.37 45.93 50.92
CA PRO A 202 40.29 47.36 50.61
C PRO A 202 41.63 48.04 50.31
#